data_AF-A0A9W9YUC0-F1
#
_entry.id   AF-A0A9W9YUC0-F1
#
_cell.length_a   1.000
_cell.length_b   1.000
_cell.length_c   1.000
_cell.angle_alpha   90.00
_cell.angle_beta   90.00
_cell.angle_gamma   90.00
#
_symmetry.space_group_name_H-M   'P 1'
#
loop_
_entity.id
_entity.type
_entity.pdbx_description
1 polymer ?
#
loop_
_entity_poly.entity_id
_entity_poly.type
_entity_poly.pdbx_seq_one_letter_code
_entity_poly.pdbx_strand_id
1 'polypeptide(L)'
;MATVAAAVCSPANSSSSKPNLLYKFKITLTDDYHKVRGGRWRRVIVPANFSLVELHTVIQLVFGWENYHLHHFMSMPKNGKPGRRMFDPVEYMIKDEYDDPFLSRETKDERIYKLSDVFSEENPFLEYEYDFGACWEHVIKFEGVTEENPDFEYPMCVEGKGANRREDHQDEDEEGDLLPEFEGKQFSRQEAQRDLQKLFAGKWPLKVDKTTVPKCYLCVFFSCRGPTCNGKCCHVCLKAECLRGSAPV
;
A
#
# COMPACT_ATOMS: atom_id res chain seq x y z
N MET A 1 14.36 -51.80 41.14
CA MET A 1 14.15 -51.48 39.70
C MET A 1 12.93 -50.57 39.60
N ALA A 2 13.15 -49.25 39.66
CA ALA A 2 12.14 -48.25 39.36
C ALA A 2 12.87 -47.09 38.69
N THR A 3 12.71 -47.00 37.37
CA THR A 3 13.44 -46.09 36.50
C THR A 3 12.75 -44.73 36.54
N VAL A 4 13.50 -43.69 36.95
CA VAL A 4 13.07 -42.29 36.94
C VAL A 4 13.04 -41.81 35.49
N ALA A 5 11.87 -41.44 34.98
CA ALA A 5 11.74 -40.81 33.68
C ALA A 5 12.20 -39.35 33.77
N ALA A 6 13.38 -39.05 33.22
CA ALA A 6 13.84 -37.69 33.02
C ALA A 6 12.98 -37.02 31.94
N ALA A 7 12.24 -35.98 32.32
CA ALA A 7 11.58 -35.10 31.38
C ALA A 7 12.67 -34.34 30.59
N VAL A 8 12.84 -34.70 29.32
CA VAL A 8 13.70 -33.96 28.39
C VAL A 8 12.98 -32.67 28.02
N CYS A 9 13.31 -31.57 28.70
CA CYS A 9 13.00 -30.24 28.19
C CYS A 9 13.78 -30.03 26.90
N SER A 10 13.09 -30.03 25.76
CA SER A 10 13.66 -29.55 24.50
C SER A 10 13.98 -28.06 24.64
N PRO A 11 15.15 -27.58 24.15
CA PRO A 11 15.45 -26.17 24.20
C PRO A 11 14.52 -25.41 23.24
N ALA A 12 13.88 -24.36 23.76
CA ALA A 12 13.18 -23.39 22.96
C ALA A 12 14.17 -22.82 21.93
N ASN A 13 13.87 -23.02 20.65
CA ASN A 13 14.69 -22.56 19.55
C ASN A 13 14.49 -21.04 19.42
N SER A 14 15.22 -20.23 20.18
CA SER A 14 15.21 -18.78 20.06
C SER A 14 16.04 -18.38 18.82
N SER A 15 15.44 -18.44 17.64
CA SER A 15 15.98 -17.74 16.49
C SER A 15 15.86 -16.25 16.75
N SER A 16 16.96 -15.57 17.09
CA SER A 16 16.99 -14.10 17.13
C SER A 16 16.89 -13.56 15.70
N SER A 17 15.69 -13.56 15.12
CA SER A 17 15.39 -12.76 13.95
C SER A 17 15.28 -11.32 14.40
N LYS A 18 16.06 -10.41 13.81
CA LYS A 18 15.84 -8.97 13.98
C LYS A 18 14.34 -8.67 13.76
N PRO A 19 13.69 -7.85 14.61
CA PRO A 19 12.29 -7.49 14.42
C PRO A 19 12.09 -6.86 13.04
N ASN A 20 10.95 -7.11 12.40
CA ASN A 20 10.67 -6.45 11.13
C ASN A 20 10.55 -4.95 11.37
N LEU A 21 11.28 -4.16 10.59
CA LEU A 21 11.19 -2.70 10.66
C LEU A 21 9.81 -2.28 10.14
N LEU A 22 9.06 -1.51 10.92
CA LEU A 22 7.76 -1.00 10.53
C LEU A 22 7.82 0.51 10.31
N TYR A 23 7.21 0.98 9.23
CA TYR A 23 7.12 2.38 8.88
C TYR A 23 5.74 2.91 9.20
N LYS A 24 5.71 4.09 9.82
CA LYS A 24 4.49 4.84 10.09
C LYS A 24 4.33 5.91 9.03
N PHE A 25 3.17 5.94 8.38
CA PHE A 25 2.84 6.95 7.38
C PHE A 25 1.56 7.70 7.76
N LYS A 26 1.53 8.99 7.42
CA LYS A 26 0.30 9.76 7.27
C LYS A 26 0.08 10.05 5.79
N ILE A 27 -1.04 9.57 5.27
CA ILE A 27 -1.44 9.69 3.87
C ILE A 27 -2.58 10.70 3.82
N THR A 28 -2.37 11.83 3.15
CA THR A 28 -3.32 12.94 3.11
C THR A 28 -3.76 13.16 1.67
N LEU A 29 -5.05 13.07 1.41
CA LEU A 29 -5.66 13.45 0.14
C LEU A 29 -5.69 14.99 0.08
N THR A 30 -5.08 15.57 -0.95
CA THR A 30 -4.76 17.01 -1.06
C THR A 30 -5.66 17.78 -2.00
N ASP A 31 -6.77 17.21 -2.43
CA ASP A 31 -7.72 17.90 -3.27
C ASP A 31 -8.35 19.12 -2.57
N ASP A 32 -8.57 20.17 -3.34
CA ASP A 32 -9.18 21.41 -2.86
C ASP A 32 -10.72 21.35 -2.82
N TYR A 33 -11.30 20.27 -3.35
CA TYR A 33 -12.74 20.05 -3.42
C TYR A 33 -13.30 19.68 -2.04
N HIS A 34 -14.28 20.47 -1.58
CA HIS A 34 -14.83 20.46 -0.23
C HIS A 34 -13.79 20.63 0.88
N LYS A 35 -13.81 21.79 1.54
CA LYS A 35 -13.01 22.07 2.74
C LYS A 35 -13.45 21.20 3.91
N VAL A 36 -13.09 19.92 3.90
CA VAL A 36 -13.19 19.06 5.08
C VAL A 36 -12.27 19.68 6.13
N ARG A 37 -12.86 20.24 7.20
CA ARG A 37 -12.11 20.94 8.24
C ARG A 37 -11.06 20.00 8.85
N GLY A 38 -9.79 20.20 8.50
CA GLY A 38 -8.66 19.38 8.94
C GLY A 38 -8.23 18.28 7.96
N GLY A 39 -8.72 18.28 6.73
CA GLY A 39 -8.31 17.41 5.62
C GLY A 39 -8.84 15.98 5.70
N ARG A 40 -8.69 15.23 4.60
CA ARG A 40 -8.94 13.80 4.50
C ARG A 40 -7.61 13.07 4.61
N TRP A 41 -7.42 12.26 5.65
CA TRP A 41 -6.14 11.56 5.86
C TRP A 41 -6.29 10.25 6.61
N ARG A 42 -5.35 9.33 6.37
CA ARG A 42 -5.23 8.03 7.03
C ARG A 42 -3.83 7.88 7.59
N ARG A 43 -3.70 7.27 8.75
CA ARG A 43 -2.41 6.93 9.35
C ARG A 43 -2.29 5.43 9.43
N VAL A 44 -1.23 4.91 8.83
CA VAL A 44 -0.99 3.47 8.69
C VAL A 44 0.37 3.09 9.23
N ILE A 45 0.48 1.85 9.69
CA ILE A 45 1.76 1.22 10.01
C ILE A 45 1.89 0.03 9.08
N VAL A 46 2.97 0.01 8.31
CA VAL A 46 3.24 -0.99 7.28
C VAL A 46 4.68 -1.48 7.41
N PRO A 47 4.99 -2.72 6.98
CA PRO A 47 6.37 -3.20 6.94
C PRO A 47 7.26 -2.38 6.01
N ALA A 48 8.49 -2.08 6.42
CA ALA A 48 9.44 -1.29 5.62
C ALA A 48 9.87 -1.98 4.32
N ASN A 49 9.79 -3.31 4.26
CA ASN A 49 10.08 -4.13 3.09
C ASN A 49 8.86 -4.34 2.16
N PHE A 50 7.72 -3.69 2.44
CA PHE A 50 6.67 -3.53 1.44
C PHE A 50 7.25 -2.84 0.21
N SER A 51 6.76 -3.22 -0.96
CA SER A 51 6.91 -2.52 -2.23
C SER A 51 5.90 -1.39 -2.34
N LEU A 52 6.12 -0.48 -3.29
CA LEU A 52 5.16 0.59 -3.56
C LEU A 52 3.79 0.06 -4.02
N VAL A 53 3.73 -1.07 -4.77
CA VAL A 53 2.44 -1.70 -5.13
C VAL A 53 1.69 -2.27 -3.91
N GLU A 54 2.41 -2.73 -2.88
CA GLU A 54 1.80 -3.15 -1.61
C GLU A 54 1.29 -1.94 -0.82
N LEU A 55 2.00 -0.81 -0.86
CA LEU A 55 1.52 0.46 -0.28
C LEU A 55 0.29 0.99 -1.03
N HIS A 56 0.27 0.93 -2.36
CA HIS A 56 -0.90 1.25 -3.20
C HIS A 56 -2.12 0.46 -2.73
N THR A 57 -1.97 -0.85 -2.56
CA THR A 57 -3.03 -1.73 -2.04
C THR A 57 -3.53 -1.27 -0.67
N VAL A 58 -2.62 -0.88 0.24
CA VAL A 58 -3.00 -0.32 1.55
C VAL A 58 -3.79 0.98 1.38
N ILE A 59 -3.37 1.89 0.51
CA ILE A 59 -4.05 3.16 0.23
C ILE A 59 -5.48 2.90 -0.25
N GLN A 60 -5.65 2.06 -1.26
CA GLN A 60 -6.95 1.68 -1.80
C GLN A 60 -7.90 1.18 -0.70
N LEU A 61 -7.43 0.29 0.18
CA LEU A 61 -8.24 -0.23 1.27
C LEU A 61 -8.62 0.81 2.33
N VAL A 62 -7.69 1.68 2.74
CA VAL A 62 -7.97 2.68 3.79
C VAL A 62 -8.76 3.89 3.28
N PHE A 63 -8.76 4.13 1.97
CA PHE A 63 -9.62 5.10 1.29
C PHE A 63 -10.88 4.46 0.67
N GLY A 64 -11.05 3.14 0.77
CA GLY A 64 -12.26 2.43 0.33
C GLY A 64 -12.49 2.48 -1.18
N TRP A 65 -11.40 2.46 -1.96
CA TRP A 65 -11.42 2.46 -3.42
C TRP A 65 -11.28 1.07 -4.02
N GLU A 66 -11.70 0.94 -5.26
CA GLU A 66 -11.84 -0.33 -5.98
C GLU A 66 -10.71 -0.59 -6.97
N ASN A 67 -9.75 0.33 -7.09
CA ASN A 67 -8.58 0.22 -7.96
C ASN A 67 -8.96 0.05 -9.45
N TYR A 68 -9.95 0.81 -9.92
CA TYR A 68 -10.34 0.84 -11.33
C TYR A 68 -9.47 1.73 -12.19
N HIS A 69 -8.81 2.71 -11.58
CA HIS A 69 -8.04 3.71 -12.31
C HIS A 69 -6.54 3.51 -12.20
N LEU A 70 -5.83 4.12 -13.15
CA LEU A 70 -4.37 4.17 -13.14
C LEU A 70 -3.86 5.01 -11.98
N HIS A 71 -2.65 4.68 -11.52
CA HIS A 71 -1.96 5.38 -10.46
C HIS A 71 -0.45 5.41 -10.68
N HIS A 72 0.21 6.34 -10.01
CA HIS A 72 1.67 6.34 -9.90
C HIS A 72 2.12 6.96 -8.57
N PHE A 73 3.41 6.82 -8.28
CA PHE A 73 4.06 7.58 -7.22
C PHE A 73 5.11 8.51 -7.80
N MET A 74 5.26 9.70 -7.22
CA MET A 74 6.26 10.68 -7.65
C MET A 74 7.07 11.19 -6.46
N SER A 75 8.37 11.37 -6.64
CA SER A 75 9.22 11.97 -5.62
C SER A 75 8.89 13.44 -5.37
N MET A 76 8.93 13.82 -4.09
CA MET A 76 8.51 15.12 -3.59
C MET A 76 9.70 15.94 -3.07
N PRO A 77 9.62 17.28 -3.07
CA PRO A 77 10.54 18.11 -2.31
C PRO A 77 10.50 17.78 -0.82
N LYS A 78 11.65 17.87 -0.14
CA LYS A 78 11.78 17.59 1.30
C LYS A 78 10.87 18.42 2.21
N ASN A 79 10.39 19.56 1.74
CA ASN A 79 9.50 20.44 2.51
C ASN A 79 8.03 19.97 2.49
N GLY A 80 7.71 18.90 1.75
CA GLY A 80 6.38 18.30 1.68
C GLY A 80 5.32 19.21 1.07
N LYS A 81 5.72 20.29 0.38
CA LYS A 81 4.77 21.18 -0.30
C LYS A 81 4.46 20.63 -1.69
N PRO A 82 3.21 20.20 -1.95
CA PRO A 82 2.76 20.02 -3.32
C PRO A 82 2.71 21.41 -3.95
N GLY A 83 3.47 21.63 -5.03
CA GLY A 83 3.54 22.96 -5.65
C GLY A 83 4.83 23.23 -6.41
N ARG A 84 4.70 23.22 -7.73
CA ARG A 84 5.76 23.24 -8.77
C ARG A 84 6.54 21.94 -8.77
N ARG A 85 5.94 20.93 -9.42
CA ARG A 85 6.51 19.62 -9.77
C ARG A 85 8.02 19.77 -9.92
N MET A 86 8.76 18.99 -9.14
CA MET A 86 10.21 18.91 -9.25
C MET A 86 10.58 18.90 -10.73
N PHE A 87 11.62 19.61 -11.16
CA PHE A 87 11.90 19.75 -12.59
C PHE A 87 12.02 18.38 -13.31
N ASP A 88 12.44 17.37 -12.54
CA ASP A 88 12.54 16.00 -13.01
C ASP A 88 12.19 15.01 -11.87
N PRO A 89 10.89 14.72 -11.62
CA PRO A 89 10.51 13.80 -10.55
C PRO A 89 10.87 12.37 -10.90
N VAL A 90 11.28 11.62 -9.89
CA VAL A 90 11.40 10.17 -10.01
C VAL A 90 10.00 9.61 -9.91
N GLU A 91 9.56 8.95 -10.98
CA GLU A 91 8.23 8.37 -11.11
C GLU A 91 8.30 6.86 -10.93
N TYR A 92 7.38 6.30 -10.15
CA TYR A 92 7.23 4.88 -9.90
C TYR A 92 5.86 4.41 -10.37
N MET A 93 5.82 3.46 -11.29
CA MET A 93 4.59 2.95 -11.92
C MET A 93 4.82 1.58 -12.56
N ILE A 94 3.74 0.88 -12.91
CA ILE A 94 3.81 -0.33 -13.74
C ILE A 94 3.62 0.09 -15.20
N LYS A 95 4.73 0.29 -15.93
CA LYS A 95 4.68 0.79 -17.32
C LYS A 95 3.77 -0.03 -18.25
N ASP A 96 3.70 -1.35 -18.05
CA ASP A 96 2.86 -2.25 -18.85
C ASP A 96 1.35 -1.98 -18.72
N GLU A 97 0.91 -1.26 -17.68
CA GLU A 97 -0.50 -0.87 -17.47
C GLU A 97 -0.87 0.39 -18.28
N TYR A 98 0.12 1.04 -18.89
CA TYR A 98 -0.03 2.26 -19.67
C TYR A 98 0.12 1.96 -21.15
N ASP A 99 -0.95 2.19 -21.92
CA ASP A 99 -0.92 2.12 -23.39
C ASP A 99 -0.52 3.49 -23.98
N ASP A 100 0.62 4.03 -23.51
CA ASP A 100 1.18 5.28 -24.03
C ASP A 100 2.52 5.05 -24.74
N PRO A 101 2.53 5.02 -26.09
CA PRO A 101 3.76 4.86 -26.86
C PRO A 101 4.70 6.07 -26.77
N PHE A 102 4.24 7.20 -26.21
CA PHE A 102 5.02 8.43 -26.01
C PHE A 102 5.58 8.58 -24.60
N LEU A 103 5.36 7.61 -23.71
CA LEU A 103 5.97 7.55 -22.37
C LEU A 103 7.49 7.32 -22.49
N SER A 104 8.19 8.43 -22.75
CA SER A 104 9.63 8.50 -23.04
C SER A 104 10.49 8.68 -21.80
N ARG A 105 9.89 9.07 -20.67
CA ARG A 105 10.60 9.16 -19.39
C ARG A 105 10.97 7.78 -18.88
N GLU A 106 12.14 7.68 -18.27
CA GLU A 106 12.53 6.50 -17.52
C GLU A 106 11.70 6.45 -16.24
N THR A 107 10.98 5.35 -16.04
CA THR A 107 10.12 5.14 -14.88
C THR A 107 10.62 3.95 -14.09
N LYS A 108 10.44 4.00 -12.77
CA LYS A 108 10.81 2.94 -11.86
C LYS A 108 9.64 2.03 -11.63
N ASP A 109 9.89 0.74 -11.55
CA ASP A 109 8.80 -0.21 -11.38
C ASP A 109 8.43 -0.41 -9.92
N GLU A 110 7.25 0.07 -9.54
CA GLU A 110 6.75 0.07 -8.16
C GLU A 110 6.66 -1.32 -7.50
N ARG A 111 6.69 -2.40 -8.28
CA ARG A 111 6.68 -3.78 -7.78
C ARG A 111 8.02 -4.19 -7.15
N ILE A 112 9.11 -3.51 -7.50
CA ILE A 112 10.47 -3.83 -7.06
C ILE A 112 10.92 -2.91 -5.93
N TYR A 113 10.64 -1.61 -6.04
CA TYR A 113 11.12 -0.63 -5.07
C TYR A 113 10.41 -0.76 -3.74
N LYS A 114 11.18 -0.96 -2.68
CA LYS A 114 10.69 -1.10 -1.31
C LYS A 114 10.52 0.25 -0.64
N LEU A 115 9.67 0.31 0.39
CA LEU A 115 9.48 1.54 1.18
C LEU A 115 10.80 2.00 1.82
N SER A 116 11.65 1.05 2.23
CA SER A 116 13.02 1.33 2.71
C SER A 116 13.96 1.92 1.66
N ASP A 117 13.67 1.74 0.36
CA ASP A 117 14.48 2.30 -0.73
C ASP A 117 14.05 3.74 -1.07
N VAL A 118 12.81 4.11 -0.70
CA VAL A 118 12.16 5.35 -1.10
C VAL A 118 12.11 6.35 0.05
N PHE A 119 11.83 5.89 1.27
CA PHE A 119 11.63 6.75 2.44
C PHE A 119 12.79 6.67 3.42
N SER A 120 13.20 7.84 3.90
CA SER A 120 14.10 8.03 5.04
C SER A 120 13.73 9.30 5.79
N GLU A 121 14.38 9.59 6.92
CA GLU A 121 14.22 10.87 7.62
C GLU A 121 14.59 12.08 6.73
N GLU A 122 15.54 11.91 5.82
CA GLU A 122 15.97 12.93 4.86
C GLU A 122 15.08 13.01 3.60
N ASN A 123 14.30 11.97 3.32
CA ASN A 123 13.32 11.92 2.24
C ASN A 123 11.95 11.45 2.75
N PRO A 124 11.24 12.25 3.56
CA PRO A 124 10.07 11.80 4.28
C PRO A 124 8.76 11.95 3.49
N PHE A 125 8.80 12.36 2.22
CA PHE A 125 7.60 12.64 1.43
C PHE A 125 7.61 11.92 0.09
N LEU A 126 6.43 11.46 -0.32
CA LEU A 126 6.15 10.91 -1.64
C LEU A 126 4.74 11.35 -2.05
N GLU A 127 4.56 11.64 -3.32
CA GLU A 127 3.25 11.91 -3.91
C GLU A 127 2.67 10.61 -4.48
N TYR A 128 1.35 10.45 -4.38
CA TYR A 128 0.61 9.36 -4.97
C TYR A 128 -0.63 9.94 -5.65
N GLU A 129 -0.71 9.79 -6.97
CA GLU A 129 -1.87 10.19 -7.75
C GLU A 129 -2.64 8.92 -8.14
N TYR A 130 -3.94 8.93 -7.91
CA TYR A 130 -4.87 7.90 -8.34
C TYR A 130 -5.98 8.55 -9.16
N ASP A 131 -6.42 7.86 -10.21
CA ASP A 131 -7.39 8.39 -11.17
C ASP A 131 -6.90 9.68 -11.83
N PHE A 132 -6.23 9.54 -12.98
CA PHE A 132 -5.67 10.67 -13.73
C PHE A 132 -6.74 11.54 -14.41
N GLY A 133 -8.00 11.07 -14.48
CA GLY A 133 -9.12 11.88 -14.93
C GLY A 133 -9.60 12.82 -13.82
N ALA A 134 -9.67 12.29 -12.60
CA ALA A 134 -10.09 13.00 -11.39
C ALA A 134 -8.97 13.76 -10.65
N CYS A 135 -7.71 13.37 -10.91
CA CYS A 135 -6.49 13.84 -10.26
C CYS A 135 -6.53 13.73 -8.71
N TRP A 136 -6.79 12.53 -8.16
CA TRP A 136 -6.75 12.36 -6.70
C TRP A 136 -5.32 12.25 -6.19
N GLU A 137 -4.76 13.42 -5.89
CA GLU A 137 -3.41 13.57 -5.35
C GLU A 137 -3.36 13.32 -3.84
N HIS A 138 -2.35 12.56 -3.41
CA HIS A 138 -2.05 12.32 -2.01
C HIS A 138 -0.62 12.67 -1.69
N VAL A 139 -0.43 13.27 -0.52
CA VAL A 139 0.88 13.38 0.11
C VAL A 139 1.02 12.27 1.15
N ILE A 140 1.98 11.38 0.91
CA ILE A 140 2.43 10.34 1.84
C ILE A 140 3.60 10.90 2.64
N LYS A 141 3.40 11.09 3.94
CA LYS A 141 4.43 11.54 4.87
C LYS A 141 4.91 10.38 5.74
N PHE A 142 6.20 10.07 5.67
CA PHE A 142 6.91 9.24 6.63
C PHE A 142 6.94 9.94 8.00
N GLU A 143 6.42 9.28 9.03
CA GLU A 143 6.40 9.76 10.42
C GLU A 143 7.40 9.01 11.32
N GLY A 144 8.24 8.15 10.72
CA GLY A 144 9.29 7.41 11.42
C GLY A 144 9.06 5.91 11.50
N VAL A 145 9.94 5.26 12.23
CA VAL A 145 9.94 3.82 12.48
C VAL A 145 9.20 3.49 13.77
N THR A 146 8.53 2.34 13.79
CA THR A 146 8.00 1.72 15.01
C THR A 146 8.46 0.27 15.15
N GLU A 147 8.49 -0.23 16.38
CA GLU A 147 8.77 -1.64 16.66
C GLU A 147 7.54 -2.50 16.38
N GLU A 148 7.79 -3.73 15.93
CA GLU A 148 6.79 -4.77 15.76
C GLU A 148 6.28 -5.23 17.13
N ASN A 149 4.95 -5.25 17.29
CA ASN A 149 4.31 -5.84 18.45
C ASN A 149 3.68 -7.18 18.05
N PRO A 150 4.10 -8.30 18.65
CA PRO A 150 3.61 -9.65 18.33
C PRO A 150 2.10 -9.86 18.50
N ASP A 151 1.42 -9.02 19.28
CA ASP A 151 -0.02 -9.11 19.53
C ASP A 151 -0.86 -8.50 18.38
N PHE A 152 -0.22 -7.82 17.42
CA PHE A 152 -0.88 -7.16 16.31
C PHE A 152 -0.48 -7.75 14.96
N GLU A 153 -1.42 -7.72 14.00
CA GLU A 153 -1.15 -8.00 12.60
C GLU A 153 -0.92 -6.71 11.82
N TYR A 154 0.00 -6.75 10.86
CA TYR A 154 0.33 -5.65 9.96
C TYR A 154 0.03 -6.03 8.50
N PRO A 155 -0.34 -5.06 7.64
CA PRO A 155 -0.44 -3.62 7.87
C PRO A 155 -1.67 -3.25 8.72
N MET A 156 -1.61 -2.08 9.36
CA MET A 156 -2.70 -1.60 10.21
C MET A 156 -3.02 -0.12 9.94
N CYS A 157 -4.29 0.24 10.06
CA CYS A 157 -4.74 1.63 10.09
C CYS A 157 -4.98 2.05 11.55
N VAL A 158 -4.15 2.97 12.05
CA VAL A 158 -4.20 3.39 13.46
C VAL A 158 -5.15 4.57 13.68
N GLU A 159 -5.24 5.48 12.71
CA GLU A 159 -6.04 6.70 12.81
C GLU A 159 -6.47 7.19 11.42
N GLY A 160 -7.47 8.06 11.39
CA GLY A 160 -7.85 8.79 10.17
C GLY A 160 -8.94 9.80 10.43
N LYS A 161 -9.17 10.68 9.45
CA LYS A 161 -10.20 11.73 9.51
C LYS A 161 -10.75 12.05 8.13
N GLY A 162 -12.01 12.49 8.09
CA GLY A 162 -12.71 12.90 6.89
C GLY A 162 -13.20 11.69 6.11
N ALA A 163 -14.42 11.76 5.57
CA ALA A 163 -14.98 10.68 4.75
C ALA A 163 -14.04 10.27 3.61
N ASN A 164 -14.16 9.03 3.14
CA ASN A 164 -13.60 8.64 1.86
C ASN A 164 -14.37 9.36 0.74
N ARG A 165 -13.67 9.79 -0.31
CA ARG A 165 -14.34 10.04 -1.59
C ARG A 165 -14.81 8.71 -2.15
N ARG A 166 -15.96 8.69 -2.81
CA ARG A 166 -16.35 7.48 -3.57
C ARG A 166 -15.56 7.39 -4.87
N GLU A 167 -15.40 6.16 -5.34
CA GLU A 167 -14.95 5.89 -6.71
C GLU A 167 -15.76 6.75 -7.69
N ASP A 168 -15.10 7.30 -8.71
CA ASP A 168 -15.71 8.11 -9.78
C ASP A 168 -16.50 9.36 -9.32
N HIS A 169 -16.20 9.94 -8.14
CA HIS A 169 -16.90 11.13 -7.62
C HIS A 169 -18.43 10.96 -7.45
N GLN A 170 -18.90 9.74 -7.22
CA GLN A 170 -20.34 9.45 -7.09
C GLN A 170 -21.00 10.05 -5.82
N ASP A 171 -20.30 10.90 -5.09
CA ASP A 171 -20.76 11.60 -3.90
C ASP A 171 -21.07 13.09 -4.14
N GLU A 172 -20.98 13.58 -5.38
CA GLU A 172 -21.22 14.97 -5.78
C GLU A 172 -22.38 15.09 -6.81
N ASP A 173 -23.02 16.26 -6.88
CA ASP A 173 -24.00 16.62 -7.92
C ASP A 173 -23.34 17.28 -9.16
N GLU A 174 -24.15 17.74 -10.12
CA GLU A 174 -23.66 18.36 -11.37
C GLU A 174 -22.91 19.68 -11.11
N GLU A 175 -23.20 20.34 -10.00
CA GLU A 175 -22.57 21.58 -9.55
C GLU A 175 -21.29 21.32 -8.73
N GLY A 176 -21.00 20.05 -8.41
CA GLY A 176 -19.86 19.65 -7.58
C GLY A 176 -20.10 19.84 -6.08
N ASP A 177 -21.35 19.97 -5.65
CA ASP A 177 -21.76 19.97 -4.25
C ASP A 177 -21.98 18.53 -3.75
N LEU A 178 -21.64 18.28 -2.48
CA LEU A 178 -21.74 16.94 -1.90
C LEU A 178 -23.22 16.53 -1.77
N LEU A 179 -23.59 15.33 -2.25
CA LEU A 179 -24.97 14.87 -2.16
C LEU A 179 -25.40 14.72 -0.67
N PRO A 180 -26.67 15.02 -0.33
CA PRO A 180 -27.15 15.04 1.07
C PRO A 180 -26.89 13.76 1.87
N GLU A 181 -26.89 12.60 1.21
CA GLU A 181 -26.62 11.30 1.84
C GLU A 181 -25.15 11.08 2.24
N PHE A 182 -24.22 11.93 1.78
CA PHE A 182 -22.82 11.90 2.15
C PHE A 182 -22.45 12.98 3.16
N GLU A 183 -23.33 13.95 3.40
CA GLU A 183 -23.12 14.97 4.42
C GLU A 183 -22.89 14.34 5.80
N GLY A 184 -21.84 14.82 6.49
CA GLY A 184 -21.52 14.37 7.84
C GLY A 184 -20.89 12.98 7.96
N LYS A 185 -20.77 12.20 6.86
CA LYS A 185 -20.05 10.93 6.90
C LYS A 185 -18.61 11.11 7.37
N GLN A 186 -18.11 10.11 8.08
CA GLN A 186 -16.75 10.10 8.64
C GLN A 186 -16.03 8.82 8.27
N PHE A 187 -14.70 8.88 8.35
CA PHE A 187 -13.86 7.71 8.22
C PHE A 187 -14.15 6.67 9.32
N SER A 188 -14.28 5.40 8.92
CA SER A 188 -14.36 4.26 9.81
C SER A 188 -13.03 3.51 9.86
N ARG A 189 -12.24 3.74 10.92
CA ARG A 189 -11.00 2.99 11.17
C ARG A 189 -11.25 1.48 11.28
N GLN A 190 -12.38 1.10 11.85
CA GLN A 190 -12.73 -0.31 12.07
C GLN A 190 -12.98 -1.04 10.75
N GLU A 191 -13.67 -0.40 9.80
CA GLU A 191 -13.89 -0.97 8.47
C GLU A 191 -12.58 -1.07 7.69
N ALA A 192 -11.79 0.00 7.67
CA ALA A 192 -10.47 -0.02 7.04
C ALA A 192 -9.55 -1.11 7.61
N GLN A 193 -9.49 -1.24 8.94
CA GLN A 193 -8.69 -2.29 9.59
C GLN A 193 -9.21 -3.69 9.24
N ARG A 194 -10.53 -3.89 9.21
CA ARG A 194 -11.15 -5.17 8.83
C ARG A 194 -10.77 -5.54 7.40
N ASP A 195 -10.77 -4.58 6.49
CA ASP A 195 -10.49 -4.86 5.08
C ASP A 195 -8.99 -5.09 4.83
N LEU A 196 -8.11 -4.41 5.56
CA LEU A 196 -6.68 -4.77 5.65
C LEU A 196 -6.50 -6.20 6.18
N GLN A 197 -7.14 -6.57 7.29
CA GLN A 197 -7.04 -7.92 7.85
C GLN A 197 -7.55 -8.98 6.89
N LYS A 198 -8.70 -8.77 6.24
CA LYS A 198 -9.22 -9.72 5.24
C LYS A 198 -8.19 -10.01 4.15
N LEU A 199 -7.45 -9.00 3.69
CA LEU A 199 -6.48 -9.17 2.61
C LEU A 199 -5.16 -9.76 3.08
N PHE A 200 -4.63 -9.28 4.22
CA PHE A 200 -3.28 -9.55 4.71
C PHE A 200 -3.16 -10.57 5.87
N ALA A 201 -4.28 -10.99 6.49
CA ALA A 201 -4.25 -11.90 7.64
C ALA A 201 -3.52 -13.22 7.33
N GLY A 202 -2.67 -13.66 8.27
CA GLY A 202 -1.88 -14.89 8.16
C GLY A 202 -0.87 -14.93 7.00
N LYS A 203 -0.73 -13.83 6.24
CA LYS A 203 0.14 -13.72 5.08
C LYS A 203 1.35 -12.83 5.35
N TRP A 204 1.64 -12.41 6.58
CA TRP A 204 2.83 -11.59 6.88
C TRP A 204 3.86 -12.30 7.80
N PRO A 205 5.20 -12.23 7.52
CA PRO A 205 5.79 -11.80 6.25
C PRO A 205 5.13 -12.57 5.12
N LEU A 206 4.94 -11.95 3.95
CA LEU A 206 4.47 -12.61 2.73
C LEU A 206 5.41 -13.78 2.44
N LYS A 207 5.18 -14.89 3.14
CA LYS A 207 5.61 -16.22 2.79
C LYS A 207 4.75 -16.51 1.58
N VAL A 208 5.20 -15.98 0.45
CA VAL A 208 4.86 -16.57 -0.83
C VAL A 208 5.36 -18.01 -0.69
N ASP A 209 4.47 -18.91 -0.30
CA ASP A 209 4.79 -20.33 -0.21
C ASP A 209 5.35 -20.70 -1.59
N LYS A 210 6.58 -21.21 -1.60
CA LYS A 210 7.27 -21.61 -2.83
C LYS A 210 6.59 -22.80 -3.51
N THR A 211 5.62 -23.44 -2.85
CA THR A 211 5.05 -24.73 -3.23
C THR A 211 3.54 -24.75 -3.46
N THR A 212 2.80 -23.78 -2.91
CA THR A 212 1.44 -23.46 -3.38
C THR A 212 1.50 -22.10 -4.03
N VAL A 213 1.07 -21.98 -5.29
CA VAL A 213 0.82 -20.67 -5.90
C VAL A 213 -0.64 -20.36 -5.61
N PRO A 214 -0.99 -19.67 -4.50
CA PRO A 214 -2.36 -19.23 -4.33
C PRO A 214 -2.58 -18.13 -5.38
N LYS A 215 -3.83 -17.90 -5.80
CA LYS A 215 -4.16 -16.71 -6.62
C LYS A 215 -3.43 -15.50 -6.01
N CYS A 216 -2.62 -14.79 -6.81
CA CYS A 216 -1.94 -13.58 -6.36
C CYS A 216 -2.97 -12.67 -5.69
N TYR A 217 -2.63 -12.04 -4.56
CA TYR A 217 -3.58 -11.20 -3.83
C TYR A 217 -4.15 -10.08 -4.72
N LEU A 218 -3.37 -9.64 -5.70
CA LEU A 218 -3.78 -8.74 -6.77
C LEU A 218 -4.88 -9.34 -7.66
N CYS A 219 -4.85 -10.64 -7.96
CA CYS A 219 -5.90 -11.30 -8.75
C CYS A 219 -7.26 -11.40 -8.02
N VAL A 220 -7.27 -11.32 -6.69
CA VAL A 220 -8.49 -11.23 -5.88
C VAL A 220 -9.11 -9.84 -5.98
N PHE A 221 -8.28 -8.79 -6.08
CA PHE A 221 -8.72 -7.40 -6.24
C PHE A 221 -9.07 -7.07 -7.71
N PHE A 222 -8.32 -7.57 -8.68
CA PHE A 222 -8.45 -7.27 -10.12
C PHE A 222 -9.51 -8.10 -10.89
N SER A 223 -10.48 -8.72 -10.21
CA SER A 223 -11.58 -9.47 -10.87
C SER A 223 -11.11 -10.45 -11.97
N CYS A 224 -10.02 -11.17 -11.72
CA CYS A 224 -9.46 -12.11 -12.70
C CYS A 224 -10.42 -13.30 -12.89
N ARG A 225 -11.18 -13.33 -14.00
CA ARG A 225 -12.29 -14.28 -14.27
C ARG A 225 -11.86 -15.70 -14.71
N GLY A 226 -10.58 -16.04 -14.57
CA GLY A 226 -10.06 -17.37 -14.91
C GLY A 226 -10.21 -18.39 -13.77
N PRO A 227 -10.59 -19.65 -14.04
CA PRO A 227 -10.72 -20.69 -13.01
C PRO A 227 -9.39 -21.07 -12.34
N THR A 228 -8.25 -20.79 -12.98
CA THR A 228 -6.90 -21.04 -12.47
C THR A 228 -6.00 -19.83 -12.75
N CYS A 229 -5.34 -19.27 -11.72
CA CYS A 229 -4.24 -18.33 -11.96
C CYS A 229 -2.93 -19.12 -12.07
N ASN A 230 -2.32 -19.07 -13.25
CA ASN A 230 -1.09 -19.79 -13.60
C ASN A 230 0.18 -18.92 -13.41
N GLY A 231 0.10 -17.83 -12.65
CA GLY A 231 1.21 -16.88 -12.52
C GLY A 231 1.46 -16.04 -13.79
N LYS A 232 0.58 -16.09 -14.79
CA LYS A 232 0.60 -15.22 -15.99
C LYS A 232 -0.66 -14.36 -16.13
N CYS A 233 -1.54 -14.42 -15.14
CA CYS A 233 -2.90 -13.89 -15.20
C CYS A 233 -3.00 -12.38 -14.85
N CYS A 234 -1.97 -11.82 -14.20
CA CYS A 234 -1.73 -10.38 -14.14
C CYS A 234 -0.24 -10.14 -14.46
N HIS A 235 0.09 -9.03 -15.14
CA HIS A 235 1.48 -8.71 -15.47
C HIS A 235 2.38 -8.58 -14.22
N VAL A 236 1.79 -8.44 -13.02
CA VAL A 236 2.50 -8.49 -11.73
C VAL A 236 2.99 -9.90 -11.36
N CYS A 237 2.31 -10.96 -11.77
CA CYS A 237 2.78 -12.33 -11.56
C CYS A 237 4.04 -12.67 -12.40
N LEU A 238 4.26 -11.99 -13.53
CA LEU A 238 5.48 -12.16 -14.35
C LEU A 238 6.76 -11.77 -13.60
N LYS A 239 6.69 -10.90 -12.58
CA LYS A 239 7.87 -10.52 -11.78
C LYS A 239 8.25 -11.47 -10.66
N ALA A 240 7.36 -12.38 -10.26
CA ALA A 240 7.81 -13.51 -9.47
C ALA A 240 8.83 -14.36 -10.25
N GLU A 241 8.87 -14.28 -11.58
CA GLU A 241 9.86 -14.93 -12.46
C GLU A 241 11.16 -14.12 -12.62
N CYS A 242 11.10 -12.80 -12.68
CA CYS A 242 12.33 -11.96 -12.71
C CYS A 242 13.07 -11.93 -11.36
N LEU A 243 12.34 -11.94 -10.24
CA LEU A 243 12.94 -12.03 -8.90
C LEU A 243 13.51 -13.44 -8.58
N ARG A 244 13.18 -14.46 -9.40
CA ARG A 244 13.77 -15.82 -9.30
C ARG A 244 15.23 -15.88 -9.78
N GLY A 245 15.72 -14.87 -10.52
CA GLY A 245 17.03 -14.92 -11.19
C GLY A 245 18.11 -13.97 -10.66
N SER A 246 17.77 -12.93 -9.89
CA SER A 246 18.77 -12.00 -9.35
C SER A 246 19.18 -12.43 -7.94
N ALA A 247 20.39 -12.99 -7.84
CA ALA A 247 21.10 -13.08 -6.57
C ALA A 247 21.26 -11.67 -5.95
N PRO A 248 21.26 -11.54 -4.61
CA PRO A 248 21.50 -10.27 -3.97
C PRO A 248 22.89 -9.75 -4.38
N VAL A 249 22.96 -8.51 -4.86
CA VAL A 249 24.20 -7.73 -4.92
C VAL A 249 24.26 -6.88 -3.65
#